data_AF-A0A7Z9HW90-F1
#
_entry.id   AF-A0A7Z9HW90-F1
#
_cell.length_a   1.000
_cell.length_b   1.000
_cell.length_c   1.000
_cell.angle_alpha   90.00
_cell.angle_beta   90.00
_cell.angle_gamma   90.00
#
_symmetry.space_group_name_H-M   'P 1'
#
loop_
_entity.id
_entity.type
_entity.pdbx_description
1 polymer ?
#
loop_
_entity_poly.entity_id
_entity_poly.type
_entity_poly.pdbx_seq_one_letter_code
_entity_poly.pdbx_strand_id
1 'polypeptide(L)'
;MKFRLIILAMVLSVVSTWTSAQVVIKSDGNIDNRFQIATPPFLTDATTLRYGTALADILARDFEFQGEFVIVPSSEYPARFRGLSSDFGKINFENWRNSKSEHLVHTTLHQEGAAMVAEFRLFDILVSQQVVGKRFSAKTTKDARLLSHLFADEGVRFLTGVAGIASSEIAFSGAKGKVKEIYIGDYDGGTV
;
A
#
# COMPACT_ATOMS: atom_id res chain seq x y z
N MET A 1 4.29 -40.58 -42.78
CA MET A 1 3.49 -39.46 -42.21
C MET A 1 3.07 -39.64 -40.73
N LYS A 2 3.67 -40.56 -39.94
CA LYS A 2 3.26 -40.79 -38.53
C LYS A 2 4.22 -40.24 -37.46
N PHE A 3 5.37 -39.68 -37.86
CA PHE A 3 6.43 -39.25 -36.92
C PHE A 3 6.42 -37.75 -36.58
N ARG A 4 5.68 -36.92 -37.34
CA ARG A 4 5.60 -35.46 -37.11
C ARG A 4 4.52 -35.05 -36.09
N LEU A 5 3.59 -35.94 -35.75
CA LEU A 5 2.50 -35.64 -34.82
C LEU A 5 2.86 -35.84 -33.34
N ILE A 6 3.91 -36.62 -33.03
CA ILE A 6 4.28 -36.95 -31.65
C ILE A 6 5.13 -35.84 -31.01
N ILE A 7 5.89 -35.09 -31.82
CA ILE A 7 6.75 -34.00 -31.33
C ILE A 7 5.91 -32.77 -30.92
N LEU A 8 4.69 -32.60 -31.46
CA LEU A 8 3.81 -31.49 -31.09
C LEU A 8 3.09 -31.73 -29.74
N ALA A 9 2.94 -32.98 -29.31
CA ALA A 9 2.30 -33.31 -28.04
C ALA A 9 3.25 -33.26 -26.83
N MET A 10 4.57 -33.32 -27.06
CA MET A 10 5.57 -33.38 -25.98
C MET A 10 6.07 -31.99 -25.51
N VAL A 11 5.83 -30.94 -26.29
CA VAL A 11 6.19 -29.55 -25.92
C VAL A 11 5.09 -28.86 -25.11
N LEU A 12 3.89 -29.45 -25.02
CA LEU A 12 2.73 -28.85 -24.35
C LEU A 12 2.60 -29.22 -22.86
N SER A 13 3.55 -29.94 -22.30
CA SER A 13 3.51 -30.41 -20.92
C SER A 13 4.78 -30.00 -20.19
N VAL A 14 4.81 -28.78 -19.63
CA VAL A 14 5.37 -28.38 -18.31
C VAL A 14 5.33 -26.84 -18.29
N VAL A 15 4.12 -26.28 -18.15
CA VAL A 15 3.97 -24.95 -17.56
C VAL A 15 3.13 -25.16 -16.32
N SER A 16 3.76 -25.70 -15.28
CA SER A 16 3.19 -25.71 -13.94
C SER A 16 3.15 -24.25 -13.49
N THR A 17 2.00 -23.60 -13.68
CA THR A 17 1.73 -22.32 -13.04
C THR A 17 1.65 -22.59 -11.54
N TRP A 18 2.71 -22.25 -10.83
CA TRP A 18 2.68 -22.13 -9.38
C TRP A 18 1.72 -20.99 -9.06
N THR A 19 0.43 -21.32 -8.91
CA THR A 19 -0.54 -20.40 -8.33
C THR A 19 -0.21 -20.29 -6.85
N SER A 20 0.48 -19.21 -6.49
CA SER A 20 0.54 -18.78 -5.10
C SER A 20 -0.84 -18.24 -4.76
N ALA A 21 -1.61 -18.97 -3.96
CA ALA A 21 -2.89 -18.48 -3.50
C ALA A 21 -2.62 -17.36 -2.49
N GLN A 22 -2.74 -16.11 -2.95
CA GLN A 22 -2.65 -14.97 -2.05
C GLN A 22 -3.94 -14.89 -1.23
N VAL A 23 -3.81 -14.94 0.08
CA VAL A 23 -4.93 -14.68 0.99
C VAL A 23 -5.20 -13.19 0.95
N VAL A 24 -6.44 -12.80 0.63
CA VAL A 24 -6.87 -11.41 0.63
C VAL A 24 -8.02 -11.30 1.62
N ILE A 25 -7.83 -10.52 2.67
CA ILE A 25 -8.84 -10.23 3.68
C ILE A 25 -9.56 -8.94 3.26
N LYS A 26 -10.89 -8.91 3.40
CA LYS A 26 -11.73 -7.75 3.08
C LYS A 26 -12.61 -7.41 4.27
N SER A 27 -12.93 -6.14 4.43
CA SER A 27 -13.89 -5.63 5.40
C SER A 27 -15.22 -5.32 4.70
N ASP A 28 -16.34 -5.83 5.24
CA ASP A 28 -17.69 -5.59 4.72
C ASP A 28 -18.48 -4.71 5.71
N GLY A 29 -18.66 -3.43 5.39
CA GLY A 29 -19.40 -2.46 6.22
C GLY A 29 -19.65 -1.14 5.49
N ASN A 30 -20.72 -0.41 5.83
CA ASN A 30 -21.06 0.88 5.22
C ASN A 30 -21.17 1.96 6.31
N ILE A 31 -20.30 2.97 6.23
CA ILE A 31 -20.27 4.14 7.13
C ILE A 31 -20.62 5.37 6.30
N ASP A 32 -21.57 6.19 6.77
CA ASP A 32 -22.10 7.35 6.02
C ASP A 32 -21.11 8.52 5.90
N ASN A 33 -20.20 8.70 6.87
CA ASN A 33 -19.15 9.73 6.83
C ASN A 33 -17.76 9.08 6.82
N ARG A 34 -17.17 8.94 5.64
CA ARG A 34 -15.81 8.40 5.46
C ARG A 34 -14.84 9.48 5.02
N PHE A 35 -13.63 9.45 5.56
CA PHE A 35 -12.57 10.38 5.19
C PHE A 35 -12.11 10.14 3.75
N GLN A 36 -12.15 11.17 2.92
CA GLN A 36 -11.67 11.08 1.54
C GLN A 36 -10.17 11.37 1.49
N ILE A 37 -9.37 10.34 1.24
CA ILE A 37 -7.91 10.43 1.29
C ILE A 37 -7.28 10.10 -0.06
N ALA A 38 -6.36 10.95 -0.51
CA ALA A 38 -5.52 10.72 -1.67
C ALA A 38 -4.19 10.09 -1.25
N THR A 39 -3.83 8.98 -1.88
CA THR A 39 -2.54 8.28 -1.71
C THR A 39 -1.79 8.18 -3.03
N PRO A 40 -1.22 9.27 -3.57
CA PRO A 40 -0.40 9.22 -4.77
C PRO A 40 0.81 8.28 -4.61
N PRO A 41 1.41 7.79 -5.72
CA PRO A 41 2.64 7.00 -5.67
C PRO A 41 3.73 7.71 -4.86
N PHE A 42 4.52 6.95 -4.11
CA PHE A 42 5.60 7.52 -3.32
C PHE A 42 6.65 8.16 -4.23
N LEU A 43 7.24 9.25 -3.77
CA LEU A 43 8.30 9.97 -4.45
C LEU A 43 9.61 9.22 -4.26
N THR A 44 10.10 8.62 -5.33
CA THR A 44 11.25 7.71 -5.31
C THR A 44 12.46 8.31 -6.02
N ASP A 45 13.64 7.86 -5.63
CA ASP A 45 14.84 7.96 -6.46
C ASP A 45 14.96 6.79 -7.45
N ALA A 46 16.06 6.74 -8.21
CA ALA A 46 16.31 5.69 -9.19
C ALA A 46 16.40 4.28 -8.57
N THR A 47 16.81 4.17 -7.31
CA THR A 47 17.01 2.87 -6.63
C THR A 47 15.69 2.28 -6.12
N THR A 48 14.74 3.17 -5.78
CA THR A 48 13.47 2.84 -5.14
C THR A 48 12.26 2.90 -6.07
N LEU A 49 12.44 3.33 -7.32
CA LEU A 49 11.37 3.50 -8.33
C LEU A 49 10.41 2.31 -8.44
N ARG A 50 10.93 1.07 -8.38
CA ARG A 50 10.12 -0.15 -8.49
C ARG A 50 9.17 -0.41 -7.31
N TYR A 51 9.32 0.31 -6.20
CA TYR A 51 8.54 0.12 -4.98
C TYR A 51 7.45 1.19 -4.79
N GLY A 52 7.63 2.39 -5.34
CA GLY A 52 6.83 3.56 -4.97
C GLY A 52 5.33 3.39 -5.14
N THR A 53 4.90 2.83 -6.28
CA THR A 53 3.47 2.54 -6.53
C THR A 53 2.98 1.39 -5.65
N ALA A 54 3.72 0.28 -5.57
CA ALA A 54 3.31 -0.90 -4.82
C ALA A 54 3.13 -0.61 -3.31
N LEU A 55 4.00 0.21 -2.73
CA LEU A 55 3.88 0.62 -1.32
C LEU A 55 2.74 1.63 -1.09
N ALA A 56 2.49 2.53 -2.05
CA ALA A 56 1.32 3.41 -2.01
C ALA A 56 0.01 2.62 -2.11
N ASP A 57 -0.05 1.58 -2.93
CA ASP A 57 -1.21 0.69 -3.06
C ASP A 57 -1.46 -0.13 -1.78
N ILE A 58 -0.40 -0.49 -1.04
CA ILE A 58 -0.55 -1.11 0.29
C ILE A 58 -1.15 -0.10 1.27
N LEU A 59 -0.59 1.11 1.33
CA LEU A 59 -1.12 2.17 2.20
C LEU A 59 -2.60 2.48 1.90
N ALA A 60 -2.96 2.55 0.62
CA ALA A 60 -4.33 2.77 0.18
C ALA A 60 -5.27 1.65 0.68
N ARG A 61 -4.86 0.39 0.52
CA ARG A 61 -5.63 -0.77 1.00
C ARG A 61 -5.73 -0.79 2.52
N ASP A 62 -4.68 -0.39 3.23
CA ASP A 62 -4.69 -0.34 4.70
C ASP A 62 -5.72 0.65 5.23
N PHE A 63 -5.82 1.84 4.62
CA PHE A 63 -6.87 2.81 4.94
C PHE A 63 -8.26 2.27 4.58
N GLU A 64 -8.42 1.73 3.37
CA GLU A 64 -9.72 1.20 2.89
C GLU A 64 -10.23 0.06 3.78
N PHE A 65 -9.33 -0.80 4.29
CA PHE A 65 -9.68 -1.94 5.13
C PHE A 65 -10.38 -1.54 6.44
N GLN A 66 -10.04 -0.39 7.02
CA GLN A 66 -10.63 0.06 8.28
C GLN A 66 -12.13 0.40 8.11
N GLY A 67 -12.52 0.84 6.92
CA GLY A 67 -13.91 1.17 6.58
C GLY A 67 -14.29 2.63 6.83
N GLU A 68 -13.53 3.40 7.63
CA GLU A 68 -13.75 4.84 7.83
C GLU A 68 -13.15 5.70 6.71
N PHE A 69 -12.45 5.11 5.74
CA PHE A 69 -11.74 5.82 4.67
C PHE A 69 -12.27 5.47 3.29
N VAL A 70 -12.20 6.42 2.38
CA VAL A 70 -12.41 6.22 0.94
C VAL A 70 -11.17 6.73 0.22
N ILE A 71 -10.56 5.86 -0.59
CA ILE A 71 -9.44 6.24 -1.43
C ILE A 71 -9.96 7.03 -2.62
N VAL A 72 -9.49 8.26 -2.76
CA VAL A 72 -9.81 9.09 -3.93
C VAL A 72 -9.03 8.55 -5.12
N PRO A 73 -9.70 8.15 -6.22
CA PRO A 73 -9.01 7.64 -7.39
C PRO A 73 -8.21 8.75 -8.06
N SER A 74 -7.10 8.37 -8.71
CA SER A 74 -6.20 9.34 -9.38
C SER A 74 -6.87 10.16 -10.49
N SER A 75 -7.99 9.67 -11.05
CA SER A 75 -8.82 10.41 -12.01
C SER A 75 -9.55 11.61 -11.39
N GLU A 76 -9.70 11.64 -10.06
CA GLU A 76 -10.35 12.71 -9.31
C GLU A 76 -9.35 13.63 -8.59
N TYR A 77 -8.05 13.41 -8.79
CA TYR A 77 -6.99 14.33 -8.39
C TYR A 77 -7.06 15.64 -9.20
N PRO A 78 -6.31 16.69 -8.79
CA PRO A 78 -6.25 17.93 -9.55
C PRO A 78 -6.04 17.76 -11.06
N ALA A 79 -6.69 18.62 -11.84
CA ALA A 79 -6.49 18.65 -13.29
C ALA A 79 -5.00 18.79 -13.64
N ARG A 80 -4.52 17.97 -14.58
CA ARG A 80 -3.11 17.89 -14.99
C ARG A 80 -2.14 17.43 -13.88
N PHE A 81 -2.63 16.73 -12.85
CA PHE A 81 -1.75 16.08 -11.89
C PHE A 81 -0.75 15.14 -12.60
N ARG A 82 0.55 15.33 -12.33
CA ARG A 82 1.66 14.52 -12.88
C ARG A 82 2.46 13.80 -11.80
N GLY A 83 2.03 13.89 -10.54
CA GLY A 83 2.82 13.52 -9.38
C GLY A 83 3.09 14.72 -8.47
N LEU A 84 3.51 14.42 -7.25
CA LEU A 84 3.93 15.43 -6.27
C LEU A 84 5.41 15.82 -6.51
N SER A 85 5.85 16.91 -5.89
CA SER A 85 7.27 17.24 -5.78
C SER A 85 7.83 16.76 -4.44
N SER A 86 9.11 16.43 -4.35
CA SER A 86 9.78 16.15 -3.07
C SER A 86 9.75 17.37 -2.14
N ASP A 87 9.77 18.57 -2.69
CA ASP A 87 9.50 19.80 -1.97
C ASP A 87 7.99 19.95 -1.76
N PHE A 88 7.52 19.54 -0.58
CA PHE A 88 6.11 19.63 -0.19
C PHE A 88 5.61 21.09 -0.11
N GLY A 89 6.50 22.09 -0.02
CA GLY A 89 6.13 23.50 -0.09
C GLY A 89 5.56 23.91 -1.45
N LYS A 90 5.76 23.09 -2.49
CA LYS A 90 5.21 23.29 -3.84
C LYS A 90 3.83 22.67 -4.05
N ILE A 91 3.23 22.07 -3.03
CA ILE A 91 1.87 21.54 -3.14
C ILE A 91 0.90 22.70 -3.36
N ASN A 92 0.17 22.67 -4.48
CA ASN A 92 -0.88 23.63 -4.76
C ASN A 92 -2.19 23.16 -4.09
N PHE A 93 -2.40 23.58 -2.84
CA PHE A 93 -3.60 23.23 -2.07
C PHE A 93 -4.89 23.80 -2.65
N GLU A 94 -4.83 24.90 -3.41
CA GLU A 94 -6.01 25.45 -4.09
C GLU A 94 -6.55 24.47 -5.14
N ASN A 95 -5.66 23.87 -5.94
CA ASN A 95 -6.02 22.83 -6.88
C ASN A 95 -6.56 21.57 -6.19
N TRP A 96 -5.98 21.19 -5.05
CA TRP A 96 -6.45 20.05 -4.26
C TRP A 96 -7.81 20.29 -3.61
N ARG A 97 -8.13 21.52 -3.18
CA ARG A 97 -9.48 21.89 -2.69
C ARG A 97 -10.56 21.75 -3.76
N ASN A 98 -10.20 21.79 -5.04
CA ASN A 98 -11.11 21.53 -6.16
C ASN A 98 -11.21 20.04 -6.54
N SER A 99 -10.48 19.16 -5.84
CA SER A 99 -10.59 17.69 -5.97
C SER A 99 -11.61 17.13 -4.97
N LYS A 100 -11.88 15.82 -5.01
CA LYS A 100 -12.68 15.16 -3.97
C LYS A 100 -11.90 14.80 -2.69
N SER A 101 -10.62 15.17 -2.60
CA SER A 101 -9.77 14.78 -1.48
C SER A 101 -9.92 15.76 -0.31
N GLU A 102 -10.14 15.22 0.89
CA GLU A 102 -10.07 15.97 2.15
C GLU A 102 -8.65 15.92 2.74
N HIS A 103 -8.00 14.77 2.55
CA HIS A 103 -6.65 14.51 3.02
C HIS A 103 -5.72 14.10 1.87
N LEU A 104 -4.46 14.50 1.97
CA LEU A 104 -3.41 14.14 1.01
C LEU A 104 -2.23 13.50 1.74
N VAL A 105 -1.85 12.30 1.30
CA VAL A 105 -0.57 11.69 1.68
C VAL A 105 0.52 12.14 0.73
N HIS A 106 1.62 12.62 1.30
CA HIS A 106 2.88 12.85 0.61
C HIS A 106 3.95 11.96 1.22
N THR A 107 4.64 11.20 0.40
CA THR A 107 5.67 10.28 0.87
C THR A 107 6.91 10.39 0.00
N THR A 108 8.08 10.53 0.63
CA THR A 108 9.36 10.30 -0.02
C THR A 108 9.93 8.96 0.40
N LEU A 109 10.51 8.22 -0.55
CA LEU A 109 11.10 6.91 -0.33
C LEU A 109 12.51 6.89 -0.94
N HIS A 110 13.49 6.49 -0.15
CA HIS A 110 14.88 6.34 -0.59
C HIS A 110 15.56 5.20 0.15
N GLN A 111 16.70 4.77 -0.37
CA GLN A 111 17.48 3.68 0.20
C GLN A 111 18.68 4.23 0.98
N GLU A 112 18.87 3.78 2.22
CA GLU A 112 20.03 4.10 3.05
C GLU A 112 20.80 2.81 3.37
N GLY A 113 21.80 2.49 2.54
CA GLY A 113 22.51 1.21 2.62
C GLY A 113 21.59 0.03 2.31
N ALA A 114 21.37 -0.86 3.27
CA ALA A 114 20.42 -1.97 3.14
C ALA A 114 18.98 -1.58 3.49
N ALA A 115 18.79 -0.46 4.20
CA ALA A 115 17.51 -0.05 4.74
C ALA A 115 16.70 0.75 3.71
N MET A 116 15.38 0.60 3.77
CA MET A 116 14.42 1.47 3.09
C MET A 116 13.90 2.51 4.08
N VAL A 117 13.95 3.78 3.71
CA VAL A 117 13.50 4.89 4.55
C VAL A 117 12.38 5.62 3.85
N ALA A 118 11.28 5.82 4.57
CA ALA A 118 10.14 6.58 4.09
C ALA A 118 9.84 7.74 5.04
N GLU A 119 9.64 8.92 4.47
CA GLU A 119 9.10 10.07 5.18
C GLU A 119 7.69 10.34 4.70
N PHE A 120 6.73 10.17 5.60
CA PHE A 120 5.33 10.35 5.34
C PHE A 120 4.84 11.66 5.94
N ARG A 121 3.93 12.30 5.22
CA ARG A 121 3.21 13.50 5.64
C ARG A 121 1.74 13.34 5.27
N LEU A 122 0.87 13.59 6.24
CA LEU A 122 -0.57 13.70 6.03
C LEU A 122 -0.92 15.18 6.07
N PHE A 123 -1.57 15.67 5.02
CA PHE A 123 -2.06 17.03 4.94
C PHE A 123 -3.58 17.06 5.02
N ASP A 124 -4.10 18.02 5.80
CA ASP A 124 -5.47 18.49 5.68
C ASP A 124 -5.52 19.54 4.56
N ILE A 125 -6.30 19.26 3.52
CA ILE A 125 -6.38 20.10 2.32
C ILE A 125 -7.17 21.39 2.57
N LEU A 126 -8.17 21.34 3.46
CA LEU A 126 -9.03 22.47 3.77
C LEU A 126 -8.20 23.61 4.39
N VAL A 127 -7.41 23.28 5.41
CA VAL A 127 -6.56 24.27 6.11
C VAL A 127 -5.15 24.39 5.54
N SER A 128 -4.78 23.55 4.55
CA SER A 128 -3.44 23.53 3.94
C SER A 128 -2.31 23.25 4.94
N GLN A 129 -2.56 22.38 5.93
CA GLN A 129 -1.61 22.11 7.01
C GLN A 129 -1.20 20.65 7.04
N GLN A 130 0.06 20.41 7.38
CA GLN A 130 0.52 19.08 7.75
C GLN A 130 -0.04 18.74 9.13
N VAL A 131 -0.80 17.65 9.21
CA VAL A 131 -1.41 17.17 10.46
C VAL A 131 -0.64 16.00 11.07
N VAL A 132 0.04 15.20 10.24
CA VAL A 132 0.94 14.12 10.70
C VAL A 132 2.22 14.15 9.87
N GLY A 133 3.37 13.95 10.52
CA GLY A 133 4.67 13.77 9.87
C GLY A 133 5.48 12.69 10.58
N LYS A 134 5.92 11.67 9.85
CA LYS A 134 6.66 10.52 10.41
C LYS A 134 7.77 10.08 9.48
N ARG A 135 8.88 9.63 10.06
CA ARG A 135 9.98 8.97 9.34
C ARG A 135 10.13 7.56 9.87
N PHE A 136 10.05 6.59 8.98
CA PHE A 136 10.19 5.16 9.30
C PHE A 136 11.37 4.56 8.51
N SER A 137 11.96 3.52 9.09
CA SER A 137 13.05 2.78 8.46
C SER A 137 12.80 1.28 8.59
N ALA A 138 12.89 0.58 7.47
CA ALA A 138 12.81 -0.87 7.38
C ALA A 138 14.21 -1.41 7.12
N LYS A 139 14.65 -2.39 7.91
CA LYS A 139 16.04 -2.90 7.87
C LYS A 139 16.43 -3.43 6.49
N THR A 140 15.48 -3.99 5.76
CA THR A 140 15.68 -4.51 4.41
C THR A 140 14.58 -4.06 3.48
N THR A 141 14.83 -4.14 2.17
CA THR A 141 13.81 -3.89 1.14
C THR A 141 12.65 -4.88 1.18
N LYS A 142 12.83 -6.07 1.79
CA LYS A 142 11.77 -7.07 1.96
C LYS A 142 10.74 -6.62 3.00
N ASP A 143 11.19 -5.89 4.01
CA ASP A 143 10.36 -5.41 5.12
C ASP A 143 9.68 -4.07 4.81
N ALA A 144 9.83 -3.55 3.59
CA ALA A 144 9.35 -2.22 3.21
C ALA A 144 7.83 -2.05 3.30
N ARG A 145 7.06 -3.16 3.26
CA ARG A 145 5.60 -3.17 3.47
C ARG A 145 5.21 -2.57 4.82
N LEU A 146 6.00 -2.87 5.87
CA LEU A 146 5.79 -2.38 7.22
C LEU A 146 5.76 -0.84 7.29
N LEU A 147 6.47 -0.14 6.39
CA LEU A 147 6.48 1.32 6.35
C LEU A 147 5.08 1.89 6.05
N SER A 148 4.36 1.27 5.10
CA SER A 148 2.99 1.66 4.76
C SER A 148 2.02 1.34 5.90
N HIS A 149 2.13 0.13 6.46
CA HIS A 149 1.30 -0.31 7.59
C HIS A 149 1.42 0.61 8.81
N LEU A 150 2.66 0.95 9.20
CA LEU A 150 2.91 1.86 10.32
C LEU A 150 2.32 3.25 10.08
N PHE A 151 2.39 3.76 8.84
CA PHE A 151 1.81 5.06 8.55
C PHE A 151 0.29 5.04 8.45
N ALA A 152 -0.30 3.95 7.96
CA ALA A 152 -1.75 3.75 8.02
C ALA A 152 -2.24 3.84 9.47
N ASP A 153 -1.55 3.18 10.41
CA ASP A 153 -1.91 3.21 11.84
C ASP A 153 -1.82 4.62 12.44
N GLU A 154 -0.82 5.41 12.03
CA GLU A 154 -0.68 6.81 12.44
C GLU A 154 -1.82 7.68 11.89
N GLY A 155 -2.16 7.52 10.61
CA GLY A 155 -3.25 8.27 9.97
C GLY A 155 -4.62 7.93 10.57
N VAL A 156 -4.89 6.63 10.77
CA VAL A 156 -6.11 6.15 11.43
C VAL A 156 -6.22 6.73 12.84
N ARG A 157 -5.15 6.63 13.63
CA ARG A 157 -5.15 7.17 14.99
C ARG A 157 -5.36 8.66 15.04
N PHE A 158 -4.76 9.41 14.13
CA PHE A 158 -4.94 10.86 14.10
C PHE A 158 -6.37 11.26 13.73
N LEU A 159 -6.94 10.65 12.69
CA LEU A 159 -8.24 11.06 12.14
C LEU A 159 -9.45 10.51 12.90
N THR A 160 -9.32 9.30 13.48
CA THR A 160 -10.43 8.62 14.16
C THR A 160 -10.29 8.65 15.68
N GLY A 161 -9.08 8.90 16.21
CA GLY A 161 -8.76 8.73 17.64
C GLY A 161 -8.58 7.28 18.09
N VAL A 162 -8.74 6.30 17.20
CA VAL A 162 -8.64 4.86 17.49
C VAL A 162 -7.32 4.30 16.95
N ALA A 163 -6.71 3.34 17.65
CA ALA A 163 -5.50 2.70 17.16
C ALA A 163 -5.76 1.92 15.86
N GLY A 164 -4.95 2.14 14.83
CA GLY A 164 -4.97 1.30 13.63
C GLY A 164 -4.42 -0.11 13.89
N ILE A 165 -4.72 -1.02 12.97
CA ILE A 165 -4.38 -2.45 13.06
C ILE A 165 -3.47 -2.93 11.92
N ALA A 166 -3.07 -2.06 11.00
CA ALA A 166 -2.36 -2.46 9.78
C ALA A 166 -0.97 -3.03 10.06
N SER A 167 -0.31 -2.64 11.15
CA SER A 167 0.96 -3.24 11.57
C SER A 167 0.82 -4.50 12.43
N SER A 168 -0.40 -5.01 12.64
CA SER A 168 -0.64 -6.23 13.40
C SER A 168 -0.36 -7.50 12.60
N GLU A 169 -0.22 -8.62 13.31
CA GLU A 169 -0.04 -9.95 12.74
C GLU A 169 -1.12 -10.91 13.24
N ILE A 170 -1.46 -11.91 12.43
CA ILE A 170 -2.44 -12.95 12.75
C ILE A 170 -1.71 -14.29 12.84
N ALA A 171 -1.89 -14.99 13.96
CA ALA A 171 -1.45 -16.38 14.13
C ALA A 171 -2.58 -17.35 13.78
N PHE A 172 -2.31 -18.36 12.96
CA PHE A 172 -3.31 -19.35 12.54
C PHE A 172 -2.69 -20.73 12.31
N SER A 173 -3.49 -21.79 12.44
CA SER A 173 -3.05 -23.14 12.08
C SER A 173 -3.29 -23.41 10.60
N GLY A 174 -2.28 -23.92 9.91
CA GLY A 174 -2.39 -24.38 8.52
C GLY A 174 -1.86 -25.80 8.36
N ALA A 175 -2.06 -26.38 7.18
CA ALA A 175 -1.51 -27.69 6.85
C ALA A 175 -0.81 -27.68 5.50
N LYS A 176 0.40 -28.25 5.45
CA LYS A 176 1.13 -28.51 4.20
C LYS A 176 1.20 -30.03 4.00
N GLY A 177 0.28 -30.56 3.20
CA GLY A 177 0.07 -32.00 3.08
C GLY A 177 -0.53 -32.59 4.35
N LYS A 178 0.18 -33.52 5.01
CA LYS A 178 -0.27 -34.15 6.27
C LYS A 178 0.27 -33.47 7.54
N VAL A 179 1.18 -32.51 7.40
CA VAL A 179 1.81 -31.81 8.53
C VAL A 179 1.00 -30.57 8.84
N LYS A 180 0.63 -30.39 10.11
CA LYS A 180 0.00 -29.17 10.64
C LYS A 180 1.06 -28.29 11.28
N GLU A 181 1.03 -27.01 10.98
CA GLU A 181 1.95 -26.01 11.51
C GLU A 181 1.16 -24.77 11.97
N ILE A 182 1.78 -23.95 12.82
CA ILE A 182 1.28 -22.62 13.14
C ILE A 182 2.03 -21.63 12.27
N TYR A 183 1.29 -20.77 11.58
CA TYR A 183 1.77 -19.68 10.76
C TYR A 183 1.46 -18.36 11.42
N ILE A 184 2.31 -17.36 11.18
CA ILE A 184 2.09 -15.97 11.57
C ILE A 184 2.22 -15.18 10.28
N GLY A 185 1.28 -14.28 10.03
CA GLY A 185 1.37 -13.39 8.88
C GLY A 185 0.84 -12.01 9.17
N ASP A 186 1.16 -11.07 8.29
CA ASP A 186 0.62 -9.70 8.29
C ASP A 186 -0.92 -9.76 8.34
N TYR A 187 -1.56 -8.77 8.94
CA TYR A 187 -3.02 -8.71 9.04
C TYR A 187 -3.76 -8.81 7.68
N ASP A 188 -3.09 -8.42 6.59
CA ASP A 188 -3.61 -8.46 5.22
C ASP A 188 -3.21 -9.72 4.45
N GLY A 189 -2.47 -10.65 5.08
CA GLY A 189 -1.98 -11.89 4.49
C GLY A 189 -0.83 -11.69 3.48
N GLY A 190 -0.21 -10.51 3.41
CA GLY A 190 0.84 -10.22 2.44
C GLY A 190 2.16 -10.93 2.70
N THR A 191 2.51 -11.16 3.97
CA THR A 191 3.66 -11.97 4.41
C THR A 191 3.15 -13.06 5.35
N VAL A 192 3.57 -14.31 5.14
CA VAL A 192 3.21 -15.51 5.95
C VAL A 192 4.42 -16.43 6.05
#